data_AF-A0A517SX63-F1
#
_entry.id   AF-A0A517SX63-F1
#
_cell.length_a   1.000
_cell.length_b   1.000
_cell.length_c   1.000
_cell.angle_alpha   90.00
_cell.angle_beta   90.00
_cell.angle_gamma   90.00
#
_symmetry.space_group_name_H-M   'P 1'
#
loop_
_entity.id
_entity.type
_entity.pdbx_description
1 polymer ?
#
loop_
_entity_poly.entity_id
_entity_poly.type
_entity_poly.pdbx_seq_one_letter_code
_entity_poly.pdbx_strand_id
1 'polypeptide(L)' 'MNPLDIERRVAISLAVGRYLRSADRFNEASREFTGACKSLRKQLGNEQRFVVQVDWKHYLVTSDRDGNFDIEPIASL' A
#
# COMPACT_ATOMS: atom_id res chain seq x y z
N MET A 1 1.97 -39.75 -16.67
CA MET A 1 2.34 -38.61 -15.80
C MET A 1 3.69 -38.91 -15.20
N ASN A 2 4.73 -38.16 -15.55
CA ASN A 2 6.05 -38.35 -14.93
C ASN A 2 5.99 -37.80 -13.50
N PRO A 3 6.22 -38.61 -12.46
CA PRO A 3 6.24 -38.09 -11.10
C PRO A 3 7.30 -36.99 -11.01
N LEU A 4 6.95 -35.86 -10.40
CA LEU A 4 7.92 -34.79 -10.12
C LEU A 4 9.12 -35.41 -9.40
N ASP A 5 10.32 -35.27 -9.97
CA ASP A 5 11.55 -35.64 -9.31
C ASP A 5 11.71 -34.86 -7.99
N ILE A 6 12.54 -35.39 -7.09
CA ILE A 6 12.67 -34.85 -5.74
C ILE A 6 13.20 -33.40 -5.75
N GLU A 7 14.11 -33.08 -6.66
CA GLU A 7 14.70 -31.76 -6.77
C GLU A 7 13.66 -30.71 -7.13
N ARG A 8 12.80 -31.02 -8.11
CA ARG A 8 11.70 -30.16 -8.53
C ARG A 8 10.67 -29.96 -7.42
N ARG A 9 10.37 -31.01 -6.64
CA ARG A 9 9.48 -30.88 -5.47
C ARG A 9 10.06 -29.93 -4.43
N VAL A 10 11.34 -30.07 -4.10
CA VAL A 10 12.02 -29.19 -3.13
C VAL A 10 12.03 -27.75 -3.64
N ALA A 11 12.36 -27.52 -4.91
CA ALA A 11 12.37 -26.19 -5.50
C ALA A 11 10.97 -25.52 -5.42
N ILE A 12 9.92 -26.27 -5.74
CA ILE A 12 8.53 -25.79 -5.63
C ILE A 12 8.20 -25.45 -4.17
N SER A 13 8.51 -26.33 -3.21
CA SER A 13 8.24 -26.07 -1.78
C SER A 13 8.95 -24.80 -1.29
N LEU A 14 10.20 -24.57 -1.70
CA LEU A 14 10.93 -23.35 -1.35
C LEU A 14 10.29 -22.10 -1.98
N ALA A 15 9.88 -22.17 -3.24
CA ALA A 15 9.21 -21.07 -3.93
C ALA A 15 7.86 -20.74 -3.30
N VAL A 16 7.04 -21.76 -3.01
CA VAL A 16 5.76 -21.60 -2.30
C VAL A 16 5.98 -20.98 -0.92
N GLY A 17 6.98 -21.43 -0.17
CA GLY A 17 7.30 -20.85 1.14
C GLY A 17 7.67 -19.37 1.05
N ARG A 18 8.44 -18.96 0.03
CA ARG A 18 8.74 -17.53 -0.21
C ARG A 18 7.48 -16.76 -0.57
N TYR A 19 6.63 -17.31 -1.44
CA TYR A 19 5.36 -16.70 -1.82
C TYR A 19 4.46 -16.46 -0.60
N LEU A 20 4.22 -17.47 0.23
CA LEU A 20 3.34 -17.35 1.39
C LEU A 20 3.81 -16.27 2.37
N ARG A 21 5.11 -16.24 2.69
CA ARG A 21 5.68 -15.18 3.55
C ARG A 21 5.55 -13.79 2.97
N SER A 22 5.74 -13.64 1.66
CA SER A 22 5.53 -12.35 0.98
C SER A 22 4.05 -11.95 0.96
N ALA A 23 3.14 -12.91 0.75
CA ALA A 23 1.71 -12.67 0.79
C ALA A 23 1.24 -12.24 2.19
N ASP A 24 1.76 -12.85 3.25
CA ASP A 24 1.46 -12.46 4.62
C ASP A 24 1.88 -11.01 4.91
N ARG A 25 3.11 -10.65 4.56
CA ARG A 25 3.61 -9.26 4.69
C ARG A 25 2.82 -8.27 3.86
N PHE A 26 2.45 -8.64 2.64
CA PHE A 26 1.61 -7.80 1.78
C PHE A 26 0.23 -7.56 2.40
N ASN A 27 -0.38 -8.61 2.96
CA ASN A 27 -1.68 -8.52 3.61
C ASN A 27 -1.62 -7.63 4.85
N GLU A 28 -0.57 -7.75 5.65
CA GLU A 28 -0.33 -6.90 6.81
C GLU A 28 -0.19 -5.42 6.40
N ALA A 29 0.74 -5.11 5.48
CA ALA A 29 0.94 -3.76 4.98
C ALA A 29 -0.32 -3.19 4.31
N SER A 30 -1.08 -4.02 3.59
CA SER A 30 -2.34 -3.60 2.96
C SER A 30 -3.42 -3.24 3.98
N ARG A 31 -3.52 -3.98 5.09
CA ARG A 31 -4.44 -3.66 6.19
C ARG A 31 -4.04 -2.36 6.87
N GLU A 32 -2.75 -2.18 7.15
CA GLU A 32 -2.23 -0.94 7.75
C GLU A 32 -2.53 0.26 6.86
N PHE A 33 -2.18 0.18 5.56
CA PHE A 33 -2.45 1.22 4.58
C PHE A 33 -3.94 1.56 4.48
N THR A 34 -4.80 0.54 4.40
CA THR A 34 -6.26 0.74 4.37
C THR A 34 -6.76 1.41 5.65
N GLY A 35 -6.20 1.05 6.81
CA GLY A 35 -6.48 1.69 8.09
C GLY A 35 -6.08 3.17 8.09
N ALA A 36 -4.91 3.50 7.57
CA ALA A 36 -4.43 4.87 7.43
C ALA A 36 -5.35 5.69 6.51
N CYS A 37 -5.74 5.15 5.36
CA CYS A 37 -6.69 5.81 4.45
C CYS A 37 -8.04 6.10 5.12
N LYS A 38 -8.57 5.13 5.88
CA LYS A 38 -9.83 5.31 6.63
C LYS A 38 -9.68 6.38 7.72
N SER A 39 -8.54 6.42 8.40
CA SER A 39 -8.25 7.44 9.42
C SER A 39 -8.17 8.84 8.79
N LEU A 40 -7.41 8.98 7.70
CA LEU A 40 -7.22 10.24 7.01
C LEU A 40 -8.54 10.78 6.44
N ARG A 41 -9.36 9.93 5.81
CA ARG A 41 -10.69 10.32 5.31
C ARG A 41 -11.57 10.94 6.40
N LYS A 42 -11.48 10.46 7.64
CA LYS A 42 -12.24 11.04 8.77
C LYS A 42 -11.74 12.43 9.17
N GLN A 43 -10.47 12.75 8.91
CA GLN A 43 -9.85 14.01 9.28
C GLN A 43 -9.92 15.07 8.17
N LEU A 44 -9.77 14.65 6.91
CA LEU A 44 -9.71 15.58 5.77
C LEU A 44 -10.99 16.39 5.60
N GLY A 45 -12.16 15.86 5.95
CA GLY A 45 -13.42 16.48 5.57
C GLY A 45 -13.60 16.52 4.05
N ASN A 46 -14.71 17.11 3.60
CA ASN A 46 -15.09 17.12 2.19
C ASN A 46 -14.56 18.38 1.50
N GLU A 47 -14.27 18.26 0.20
CA GLU A 47 -13.88 19.38 -0.69
C GLU A 47 -12.69 20.21 -0.18
N GLN A 48 -11.66 19.56 0.36
CA GLN A 48 -10.44 20.24 0.80
C GLN A 48 -9.35 20.22 -0.26
N ARG A 49 -8.53 21.27 -0.28
CA ARG A 49 -7.29 21.30 -1.07
C ARG A 49 -6.25 22.13 -0.34
N PHE A 50 -5.16 21.49 0.08
CA PHE A 50 -4.11 22.15 0.86
C PHE A 50 -2.75 21.48 0.69
N VAL A 51 -1.70 22.17 1.11
CA VAL A 51 -0.32 21.66 1.07
C VAL A 51 0.10 21.21 2.47
N VAL A 52 0.74 20.05 2.56
CA VAL A 52 1.40 19.57 3.79
C VAL A 52 2.88 19.33 3.53
N GLN A 53 3.68 19.44 4.58
CA GLN A 53 5.08 19.04 4.56
C GLN A 53 5.26 17.76 5.40
N VAL A 54 5.88 16.75 4.80
CA VAL A 54 6.24 15.47 5.45
C VAL A 54 7.67 15.14 5.06
N ASP A 55 8.54 14.88 6.04
CA ASP A 55 9.95 14.53 5.82
C ASP A 55 10.68 15.45 4.82
N TRP A 56 10.50 16.77 4.99
CA TRP A 56 11.09 17.81 4.14
C TRP A 56 10.59 17.85 2.68
N LYS A 57 9.54 17.10 2.36
CA LYS A 57 8.86 17.11 1.05
C LYS A 57 7.49 17.74 1.19
N HIS A 58 7.06 18.44 0.15
CA HIS A 58 5.73 19.03 0.07
C HIS A 58 4.79 18.14 -0.73
N TYR A 59 3.56 18.03 -0.26
CA TYR A 59 2.50 17.27 -0.88
C TYR A 59 1.25 18.13 -1.01
N LEU A 60 0.64 18.10 -2.18
CA LEU A 60 -0.70 18.61 -2.38
C LEU A 60 -1.70 17.51 -2.00
N VAL A 61 -2.57 17.81 -1.04
CA VAL A 61 -3.67 16.95 -0.65
C VAL A 61 -4.95 17.53 -1.21
N THR A 62 -5.73 16.71 -1.91
CA THR A 62 -7.06 17.07 -2.43
C THR A 62 -8.07 16.05 -1.95
N SER A 63 -9.23 16.47 -1.45
CA SER A 63 -10.39 15.60 -1.20
C SER A 63 -11.62 16.09 -1.97
N ASP A 64 -12.43 15.14 -2.46
CA ASP A 64 -13.69 15.43 -3.14
C ASP A 64 -14.89 15.44 -2.17
N ARG A 65 -16.11 15.52 -2.70
CA ARG A 65 -17.36 15.49 -1.91
C ARG A 65 -17.64 14.13 -1.27
N ASP A 66 -17.15 13.06 -1.87
CA ASP A 66 -17.36 11.69 -1.43
C ASP A 66 -16.28 11.24 -0.42
N GLY A 67 -15.34 12.14 -0.10
CA GLY A 67 -14.21 11.86 0.79
C GLY A 67 -13.15 10.96 0.15
N ASN A 68 -13.18 10.80 -1.18
CA ASN A 68 -12.00 10.31 -1.87
C ASN A 68 -10.95 11.40 -1.83
N PHE A 69 -9.69 11.00 -1.74
CA PHE A 69 -8.60 11.93 -1.64
C PHE A 69 -7.43 11.44 -2.48
N ASP A 70 -6.62 12.40 -2.89
CA ASP A 70 -5.36 12.17 -3.57
C ASP A 70 -4.25 12.98 -2.88
N ILE A 71 -3.03 12.44 -2.94
CA ILE A 71 -1.84 13.02 -2.32
C ILE A 71 -0.72 12.97 -3.32
N GLU A 72 -0.36 14.12 -3.87
CA GLU A 72 0.62 14.24 -4.94
C GLU A 72 1.85 14.99 -4.45
N PRO A 73 3.08 14.51 -4.71
CA PRO A 73 4.28 15.29 -4.42
C PRO A 73 4.30 16.53 -5.30
N ILE A 74 4.65 17.68 -4.71
CA ILE A 74 4.84 18.93 -5.46
C ILE A 74 6.27 19.44 -5.30
N ALA A 75 6.80 20.04 -6.35
CA ALA A 75 8.06 20.75 -6.27
C ALA A 75 7.87 21.95 -5.33
N SER A 76 8.73 22.11 -4.33
CA SER A 76 8.83 23.37 -3.62
C SER A 76 9.43 24.41 -4.55
N LEU A 77 8.84 25.61 -4.57
CA LEU A 77 9.43 26.78 -5.21
C LEU A 77 10.75 27.17 -4.53
#